data_AF-A0A6J6I7S6-F1
#
_entry.id   AF-A0A6J6I7S6-F1
#
_cell.length_a   1.000
_cell.length_b   1.000
_cell.length_c   1.000
_cell.angle_alpha   90.00
_cell.angle_beta   90.00
_cell.angle_gamma   90.00
#
_symmetry.space_group_name_H-M   'P 1'
#
loop_
_entity.id
_entity.type
_entity.pdbx_description
1 polymer ?
#
loop_
_entity_poly.entity_id
_entity_poly.type
_entity_poly.pdbx_seq_one_letter_code
_entity_poly.pdbx_strand_id
1 'polypeptide(L)'
;MQNKSLKESLGGIALIGAAVLALIWANSPAAGLYEGMIHQEWIKGIAIFLFFMSIGIELRHEIQHGSLRNAKNAIVPIFAAIGGMTVPVLIYSAFNFGQPTEAGWGIPMSTDVAFALAVFAIAGSFLPRAIRTYVLTVAVVDDSLTILMIAIFYASSFHMLSLVSLGGVIIGLLLPKGEKLLPKLQPIVSFGALPIFALFSAGVNLSNIDFNVFATSSITVGIIVAMLIGKPLGVLGTTWLVTKSGLGKLSQDIKWADLLPTGLLFGMCFTVALLMSELSFGEQIVEHATANLSVFIGSTLAALLATAGLQLRKRAHVKH
;
A
#
# COMPACT_ATOMS: atom_id res chain seq x y z
N MET A 1 6.76 -23.82 -0.49
CA MET A 1 6.90 -22.34 -0.48
C MET A 1 6.51 -21.68 -1.81
N GLN A 2 6.72 -22.31 -2.97
CA GLN A 2 6.25 -21.82 -4.29
C GLN A 2 4.72 -21.60 -4.35
N ASN A 3 3.93 -22.47 -3.70
CA ASN A 3 2.46 -22.32 -3.62
C ASN A 3 1.97 -21.11 -2.78
N LYS A 4 2.80 -20.56 -1.87
CA LYS A 4 2.41 -19.39 -1.06
C LYS A 4 2.45 -18.12 -1.93
N SER A 5 3.50 -17.99 -2.74
CA SER A 5 3.69 -16.90 -3.72
C SER A 5 2.57 -16.81 -4.77
N LEU A 6 2.00 -17.94 -5.20
CA LEU A 6 0.90 -17.94 -6.17
C LEU A 6 -0.40 -17.45 -5.55
N LYS A 7 -0.71 -17.86 -4.32
CA LYS A 7 -1.91 -17.41 -3.60
C LYS A 7 -1.85 -15.92 -3.30
N GLU A 8 -0.69 -15.41 -2.86
CA GLU A 8 -0.47 -13.97 -2.63
C GLU A 8 -0.63 -13.18 -3.94
N SER A 9 -0.07 -13.67 -5.04
CA SER A 9 -0.23 -13.04 -6.36
C SER A 9 -1.68 -13.04 -6.85
N LEU A 10 -2.43 -14.13 -6.62
CA LEU A 10 -3.84 -14.23 -7.00
C LEU A 10 -4.72 -13.27 -6.17
N GLY A 11 -4.38 -13.03 -4.90
CA GLY A 11 -5.04 -12.02 -4.06
C GLY A 11 -4.88 -10.62 -4.63
N GLY A 12 -3.66 -10.24 -5.03
CA GLY A 12 -3.41 -8.95 -5.69
C GLY A 12 -4.18 -8.81 -7.02
N ILE A 13 -4.27 -9.87 -7.83
CA ILE A 13 -5.07 -9.86 -9.07
C ILE A 13 -6.57 -9.68 -8.77
N ALA A 14 -7.09 -10.38 -7.75
CA ALA A 14 -8.50 -10.25 -7.36
C ALA A 14 -8.83 -8.82 -6.88
N LEU A 15 -7.92 -8.20 -6.13
CA LEU A 15 -8.03 -6.82 -5.68
C LEU A 15 -8.11 -5.83 -6.85
N ILE A 16 -7.20 -5.93 -7.82
CA ILE A 16 -7.23 -5.09 -9.03
C ILE A 16 -8.50 -5.35 -9.84
N GLY A 17 -8.89 -6.63 -9.98
CA GLY A 17 -10.11 -7.01 -10.69
C GLY A 17 -11.35 -6.34 -10.09
N ALA A 18 -11.48 -6.36 -8.76
CA ALA A 18 -12.57 -5.68 -8.07
C ALA A 18 -12.55 -4.16 -8.24
N ALA A 19 -11.36 -3.56 -8.23
CA ALA A 19 -11.18 -2.13 -8.47
C ALA A 19 -11.59 -1.70 -9.88
N VAL A 20 -11.16 -2.46 -10.89
CA VAL A 20 -11.56 -2.24 -12.30
C VAL A 20 -13.06 -2.43 -12.47
N LEU A 21 -13.64 -3.45 -11.83
CA LEU A 21 -15.09 -3.66 -11.85
C LEU A 21 -15.84 -2.50 -11.21
N ALA A 22 -15.36 -1.95 -10.09
CA ALA A 22 -15.94 -0.76 -9.47
C ALA A 22 -15.92 0.45 -10.41
N LEU A 23 -14.77 0.71 -11.06
CA LEU A 23 -14.64 1.80 -12.03
C LEU A 23 -15.60 1.64 -13.21
N ILE A 24 -15.71 0.43 -13.77
CA ILE A 24 -16.63 0.15 -14.87
C ILE A 24 -18.08 0.34 -14.43
N TRP A 25 -18.45 -0.19 -13.26
CA TRP A 25 -19.82 -0.12 -12.77
C TRP A 25 -20.24 1.33 -12.44
N ALA A 26 -19.38 2.10 -11.77
CA ALA A 26 -19.60 3.51 -11.44
C ALA A 26 -19.81 4.41 -12.67
N ASN A 27 -19.32 4.00 -13.84
CA ASN A 27 -19.41 4.75 -15.09
C ASN A 27 -20.35 4.09 -16.12
N SER A 28 -21.17 3.13 -15.69
CA SER A 28 -22.11 2.41 -16.54
C SER A 28 -23.53 2.99 -16.46
N PRO A 29 -24.46 2.62 -17.37
CA PRO A 29 -25.88 2.97 -17.22
C PRO A 29 -26.52 2.46 -15.91
N ALA A 30 -25.89 1.49 -15.25
CA ALA A 30 -26.31 0.95 -13.95
C ALA A 30 -25.63 1.65 -12.75
N ALA A 31 -25.00 2.81 -12.94
CA ALA A 31 -24.32 3.56 -11.88
C ALA A 31 -25.22 3.88 -10.67
N GLY A 32 -26.52 4.13 -10.87
CA GLY A 32 -27.44 4.36 -9.76
C GLY A 32 -27.58 3.16 -8.80
N LEU A 33 -27.45 1.92 -9.30
CA LEU A 33 -27.43 0.72 -8.45
C LEU A 33 -26.11 0.62 -7.67
N TYR A 34 -25.01 1.03 -8.30
CA TYR A 34 -23.70 1.08 -7.65
C TYR A 34 -23.69 2.10 -6.52
N GLU A 35 -24.19 3.31 -6.77
CA GLU A 35 -24.34 4.36 -5.75
C GLU A 35 -25.15 3.85 -4.55
N GLY A 36 -26.29 3.19 -4.77
CA GLY A 36 -27.09 2.62 -3.68
C GLY A 36 -26.34 1.55 -2.85
N MET A 37 -25.42 0.81 -3.46
CA MET A 37 -24.61 -0.21 -2.78
C MET A 37 -23.48 0.40 -1.95
N ILE A 38 -22.74 1.36 -2.49
CA ILE A 38 -21.53 1.91 -1.84
C ILE A 38 -21.83 2.71 -0.56
N HIS A 39 -23.06 3.22 -0.40
CA HIS A 39 -23.52 3.88 0.83
C HIS A 39 -23.61 2.92 2.04
N GLN A 40 -23.44 1.60 1.83
CA GLN A 40 -23.42 0.64 2.92
C GLN A 40 -22.04 0.57 3.59
N GLU A 41 -21.75 1.61 4.38
CA GLU A 41 -20.46 1.80 5.07
C GLU A 41 -20.09 0.64 6.01
N TRP A 42 -21.07 -0.08 6.55
CA TRP A 42 -20.83 -1.23 7.43
C TRP A 42 -20.09 -2.37 6.72
N ILE A 43 -20.30 -2.55 5.41
CA ILE A 43 -19.60 -3.57 4.60
C ILE A 43 -18.12 -3.18 4.46
N LYS A 44 -17.86 -1.90 4.14
CA LYS A 44 -16.53 -1.31 4.07
C LYS A 44 -15.81 -1.45 5.41
N GLY A 45 -16.51 -1.17 6.51
CA GLY A 45 -16.03 -1.34 7.88
C GLY A 45 -15.59 -2.78 8.18
N ILE A 46 -16.44 -3.78 7.91
CA ILE A 46 -16.09 -5.20 8.14
C ILE A 46 -14.86 -5.61 7.33
N ALA A 47 -14.78 -5.20 6.06
CA ALA A 47 -13.65 -5.52 5.21
C ALA A 47 -12.32 -4.97 5.75
N ILE A 48 -12.31 -3.69 6.13
CA ILE A 48 -11.17 -3.01 6.74
C ILE A 48 -10.81 -3.62 8.09
N PHE A 49 -11.81 -3.94 8.91
CA PHE A 49 -11.61 -4.61 10.19
C PHE A 49 -10.83 -5.92 10.04
N LEU A 50 -11.27 -6.78 9.11
CA LEU A 50 -10.62 -8.07 8.86
C LEU A 50 -9.21 -7.90 8.30
N PHE A 51 -9.00 -6.91 7.42
CA PHE A 51 -7.68 -6.58 6.87
C PHE A 51 -6.72 -6.15 7.98
N PHE A 52 -7.09 -5.17 8.79
CA PHE A 52 -6.25 -4.66 9.88
C PHE A 52 -6.08 -5.66 11.02
N MET A 53 -7.07 -6.51 11.28
CA MET A 53 -6.91 -7.64 12.20
C MET A 53 -5.86 -8.63 11.70
N SER A 54 -5.84 -8.93 10.40
CA SER A 54 -4.79 -9.77 9.80
C SER A 54 -3.41 -9.14 9.97
N ILE A 55 -3.28 -7.83 9.72
CA ILE A 55 -2.02 -7.09 9.93
C ILE A 55 -1.61 -7.13 11.40
N GLY A 56 -2.52 -6.92 12.34
CA GLY A 56 -2.22 -6.99 13.77
C GLY A 56 -1.67 -8.35 14.21
N ILE A 57 -2.24 -9.45 13.67
CA ILE A 57 -1.74 -10.81 13.92
C ILE A 57 -0.35 -11.00 13.30
N GLU A 58 -0.13 -10.53 12.07
CA GLU A 58 1.14 -10.65 11.35
C GLU A 58 2.25 -9.85 12.03
N LEU A 59 1.98 -8.61 12.44
CA LEU A 59 2.89 -7.77 13.21
C LEU A 59 3.28 -8.44 14.53
N ARG A 60 2.32 -9.00 15.26
CA ARG A 60 2.62 -9.76 16.49
C ARG A 60 3.56 -10.93 16.21
N HIS A 61 3.27 -11.69 15.15
CA HIS A 61 4.11 -12.83 14.76
C HIS A 61 5.53 -12.38 14.39
N GLU A 62 5.67 -11.28 13.65
CA GLU A 62 6.96 -10.76 13.20
C GLU A 62 7.80 -10.25 14.38
N ILE A 63 7.18 -9.63 15.38
CA ILE A 63 7.82 -9.19 16.63
C ILE A 63 8.28 -10.39 17.48
N GLN A 64 7.46 -11.44 17.58
CA GLN A 64 7.72 -12.58 18.47
C GLN A 64 8.64 -13.65 17.85
N HIS A 65 8.51 -13.90 16.54
CA HIS A 65 9.12 -15.02 15.84
C HIS A 65 9.84 -14.64 14.55
N GLY A 66 9.59 -13.44 14.00
CA GLY A 66 10.12 -13.00 12.72
C GLY A 66 11.41 -12.18 12.80
N SER A 67 11.67 -11.42 11.74
CA SER A 67 12.87 -10.60 11.57
C SER A 67 12.92 -9.40 12.53
N LEU A 68 11.74 -8.92 12.99
CA LEU A 68 11.65 -7.82 13.96
C LEU A 68 12.04 -8.21 15.39
N ARG A 69 12.10 -9.51 15.70
CA ARG A 69 12.59 -10.00 16.99
C ARG A 69 14.04 -9.58 17.27
N ASN A 70 14.88 -9.54 16.23
CA ASN A 70 16.30 -9.22 16.36
C ASN A 70 16.54 -7.77 15.94
N ALA A 71 16.70 -6.87 16.91
CA ALA A 71 16.89 -5.45 16.67
C ALA A 71 17.96 -5.15 15.59
N LYS A 72 19.10 -5.86 15.60
CA LYS A 72 20.17 -5.68 14.60
C LYS A 72 19.73 -5.94 13.15
N ASN A 73 18.80 -6.86 12.93
CA ASN A 73 18.28 -7.19 11.59
C ASN A 73 17.07 -6.32 11.24
N ALA A 74 16.34 -5.85 12.24
CA ALA A 74 15.14 -5.01 12.11
C ALA A 74 15.44 -3.54 11.79
N ILE A 75 16.64 -3.05 12.15
CA ILE A 75 17.03 -1.64 11.95
C ILE A 75 16.86 -1.23 10.48
N VAL A 76 17.41 -1.98 9.52
CA VAL A 76 17.34 -1.56 8.11
C VAL A 76 15.88 -1.49 7.63
N PRO A 77 15.04 -2.53 7.79
CA PRO A 77 13.64 -2.45 7.38
C PRO A 77 12.82 -1.38 8.09
N ILE A 78 13.04 -1.14 9.39
CA ILE A 78 12.30 -0.12 10.15
C ILE A 78 12.60 1.27 9.61
N PHE A 79 13.87 1.63 9.47
CA PHE A 79 14.24 2.94 8.93
C PHE A 79 13.85 3.08 7.46
N ALA A 80 13.91 2.00 6.69
CA ALA A 80 13.42 1.95 5.31
C ALA A 80 11.93 2.28 5.22
N ALA A 81 11.11 1.69 6.10
CA ALA A 81 9.68 1.98 6.18
C ALA A 81 9.43 3.44 6.60
N ILE A 82 10.08 3.92 7.67
CA ILE A 82 9.95 5.31 8.13
C ILE A 82 10.30 6.29 7.00
N GLY A 83 11.44 6.10 6.34
CA GLY A 83 11.82 6.92 5.18
C GLY A 83 10.82 6.84 4.04
N GLY A 84 10.37 5.62 3.75
CA GLY A 84 9.33 5.32 2.77
C GLY A 84 8.00 5.99 3.06
N MET A 85 7.72 6.41 4.29
CA MET A 85 6.52 7.17 4.64
C MET A 85 6.78 8.67 4.68
N THR A 86 7.87 9.10 5.32
CA THR A 86 8.14 10.52 5.53
C THR A 86 8.39 11.25 4.22
N VAL A 87 9.18 10.67 3.30
CA VAL A 87 9.52 11.33 2.03
C VAL A 87 8.31 11.58 1.13
N PRO A 88 7.43 10.60 0.83
CA PRO A 88 6.24 10.89 0.02
C PRO A 88 5.28 11.87 0.69
N VAL A 89 5.12 11.82 2.02
CA VAL A 89 4.31 12.80 2.77
C VAL A 89 4.86 14.21 2.57
N LEU A 90 6.17 14.41 2.77
CA LEU A 90 6.82 15.71 2.58
C LEU A 90 6.68 16.22 1.14
N ILE A 91 6.83 15.34 0.15
CA ILE A 91 6.66 15.69 -1.26
C ILE A 91 5.23 16.13 -1.54
N TYR A 92 4.23 15.35 -1.10
CA TYR A 92 2.83 15.71 -1.29
C TYR A 92 2.50 17.05 -0.63
N SER A 93 2.91 17.21 0.64
CA SER A 93 2.69 18.44 1.40
C SER A 93 3.36 19.64 0.74
N ALA A 94 4.54 19.48 0.12
CA ALA A 94 5.19 20.57 -0.61
C ALA A 94 4.39 21.01 -1.86
N PHE A 95 3.74 20.08 -2.56
CA PHE A 95 2.87 20.41 -3.72
C PHE A 95 1.52 21.00 -3.31
N ASN A 96 1.01 20.65 -2.13
CA ASN A 96 -0.34 21.01 -1.68
C ASN A 96 -0.34 22.02 -0.52
N PHE A 97 0.81 22.61 -0.18
CA PHE A 97 0.92 23.56 0.92
C PHE A 97 0.02 24.78 0.69
N GLY A 98 -0.88 25.05 1.65
CA GLY A 98 -1.84 26.16 1.55
C GLY A 98 -2.94 25.96 0.51
N GLN A 99 -3.09 24.75 -0.04
CA GLN A 99 -4.21 24.38 -0.92
C GLN A 99 -5.32 23.70 -0.10
N PRO A 100 -6.59 23.73 -0.55
CA PRO A 100 -7.69 23.00 0.09
C PRO A 100 -7.42 21.49 0.24
N THR A 101 -6.54 20.95 -0.61
CA THR A 101 -6.14 19.55 -0.66
C THR A 101 -5.04 19.17 0.33
N GLU A 102 -4.57 20.08 1.21
CA GLU A 102 -3.50 19.79 2.18
C GLU A 102 -3.81 18.58 3.09
N ALA A 103 -5.09 18.33 3.38
CA ALA A 103 -5.54 17.21 4.19
C ALA A 103 -5.18 15.81 3.63
N GLY A 104 -4.88 15.70 2.33
CA GLY A 104 -4.58 14.43 1.65
C GLY A 104 -3.15 13.91 1.82
N TRP A 105 -2.37 14.45 2.77
CA TRP A 105 -0.96 14.07 2.97
C TRP A 105 -0.74 12.59 3.28
N GLY A 106 -1.73 11.92 3.85
CA GLY A 106 -1.69 10.48 4.14
C GLY A 106 -1.83 9.57 2.91
N ILE A 107 -2.30 10.09 1.77
CA ILE A 107 -2.65 9.26 0.59
C ILE A 107 -1.44 8.50 0.00
N PRO A 108 -0.28 9.14 -0.30
CA PRO A 108 0.87 8.43 -0.88
C PRO A 108 1.76 7.74 0.16
N MET A 109 1.33 7.70 1.43
CA MET A 109 2.16 7.28 2.55
C MET A 109 2.30 5.76 2.68
N SER A 110 1.34 4.97 2.23
CA SER A 110 1.24 3.52 2.49
C SER A 110 1.57 2.67 1.26
N THR A 111 2.04 1.45 1.44
CA THR A 111 2.27 0.49 0.35
C THR A 111 1.19 -0.60 0.34
N ASP A 112 0.67 -0.96 -0.84
CA ASP A 112 -0.17 -2.15 -0.99
C ASP A 112 0.68 -3.40 -1.22
N VAL A 113 0.87 -4.15 -0.14
CA VAL A 113 1.70 -5.37 -0.14
C VAL A 113 1.16 -6.42 -1.10
N ALA A 114 -0.16 -6.60 -1.17
CA ALA A 114 -0.76 -7.64 -2.00
C ALA A 114 -0.53 -7.35 -3.50
N PHE A 115 -0.73 -6.10 -3.90
CA PHE A 115 -0.45 -5.70 -5.28
C PHE A 115 1.05 -5.73 -5.60
N ALA A 116 1.88 -5.21 -4.69
CA ALA A 116 3.33 -5.19 -4.86
C ALA A 116 3.92 -6.60 -5.00
N LEU A 117 3.45 -7.55 -4.18
CA LEU A 117 3.87 -8.95 -4.26
C LEU A 117 3.37 -9.66 -5.52
N ALA A 118 2.19 -9.31 -6.05
CA ALA A 118 1.72 -9.86 -7.31
C ALA A 118 2.64 -9.46 -8.47
N VAL A 119 2.97 -8.16 -8.58
CA VAL A 119 3.93 -7.66 -9.58
C VAL A 119 5.32 -8.29 -9.36
N PHE A 120 5.76 -8.38 -8.10
CA PHE A 120 7.05 -8.99 -7.78
C PHE A 120 7.11 -10.49 -8.09
N ALA A 121 6.03 -11.24 -7.88
CA ALA A 121 5.96 -12.66 -8.22
C ALA A 121 6.06 -12.91 -9.73
N ILE A 122 5.52 -11.99 -10.54
CA ILE A 122 5.56 -12.06 -12.00
C ILE A 122 6.92 -11.61 -12.52
N ALA A 123 7.35 -10.40 -12.16
CA ALA A 123 8.52 -9.74 -12.76
C ALA A 123 9.85 -10.05 -12.04
N GLY A 124 9.82 -10.31 -10.73
CA GLY A 124 10.99 -10.48 -9.87
C GLY A 124 11.30 -11.93 -9.47
N SER A 125 10.68 -12.92 -10.09
CA SER A 125 10.83 -14.35 -9.74
C SER A 125 12.27 -14.90 -9.78
N PHE A 126 13.16 -14.24 -10.52
CA PHE A 126 14.58 -14.61 -10.63
C PHE A 126 15.46 -14.04 -9.51
N LEU A 127 14.93 -13.15 -8.67
CA LEU A 127 15.71 -12.48 -7.64
C LEU A 127 15.98 -13.37 -6.42
N PRO A 128 17.09 -13.13 -5.68
CA PRO A 128 17.41 -13.88 -4.47
C PRO A 128 16.32 -13.79 -3.40
N ARG A 129 16.18 -14.86 -2.61
CA ARG A 129 15.21 -14.91 -1.49
C ARG A 129 15.38 -13.76 -0.51
N ALA A 130 16.60 -13.27 -0.32
CA ALA A 130 16.90 -12.15 0.56
C ALA A 130 16.13 -10.86 0.17
N ILE A 131 15.95 -10.58 -1.13
CA ILE A 131 15.19 -9.41 -1.59
C ILE A 131 13.71 -9.58 -1.26
N ARG A 132 13.16 -10.78 -1.47
CA ARG A 132 11.77 -11.08 -1.09
C ARG A 132 11.54 -10.85 0.40
N THR A 133 12.43 -11.38 1.24
CA THR A 133 12.34 -11.18 2.70
C THR A 133 12.43 -9.70 3.04
N TYR A 134 13.37 -8.96 2.45
CA TYR A 134 13.49 -7.52 2.67
C TYR A 134 12.20 -6.77 2.30
N VAL A 135 11.63 -7.02 1.11
CA VAL A 135 10.38 -6.37 0.67
C VAL A 135 9.23 -6.67 1.62
N LEU A 136 9.06 -7.94 2.01
CA LEU A 136 8.03 -8.36 2.95
C LEU A 136 8.18 -7.68 4.32
N THR A 137 9.40 -7.65 4.87
CA THR A 137 9.62 -7.03 6.17
C THR A 137 9.38 -5.52 6.14
N VAL A 138 9.88 -4.81 5.13
CA VAL A 138 9.62 -3.36 4.99
C VAL A 138 8.13 -3.11 4.88
N ALA A 139 7.43 -3.91 4.06
CA ALA A 139 6.00 -3.79 3.84
C ALA A 139 5.18 -3.99 5.13
N VAL A 140 5.47 -5.03 5.92
CA VAL A 140 4.80 -5.27 7.22
C VAL A 140 5.04 -4.12 8.20
N VAL A 141 6.26 -3.57 8.23
CA VAL A 141 6.57 -2.42 9.10
C VAL A 141 5.86 -1.16 8.61
N ASP A 142 5.86 -0.89 7.30
CA ASP A 142 5.15 0.22 6.66
C ASP A 142 3.65 0.17 7.00
N ASP A 143 3.01 -1.00 6.90
CA ASP A 143 1.61 -1.19 7.28
C ASP A 143 1.38 -0.89 8.77
N SER A 144 2.24 -1.39 9.65
CA SER A 144 2.15 -1.13 11.09
C SER A 144 2.29 0.35 11.46
N LEU A 145 3.21 1.05 10.80
CA LEU A 145 3.42 2.48 11.02
C LEU A 145 2.25 3.26 10.43
N THR A 146 1.66 2.79 9.33
CA THR A 146 0.50 3.42 8.70
C THR A 146 -0.70 3.39 9.64
N ILE A 147 -0.95 2.25 10.29
CA ILE A 147 -1.97 2.13 11.33
C ILE A 147 -1.74 3.15 12.44
N LEU A 148 -0.50 3.23 12.96
CA LEU A 148 -0.17 4.16 14.03
C LEU A 148 -0.47 5.61 13.62
N MET A 149 -0.22 5.94 12.36
CA MET A 149 -0.45 7.27 11.83
C MET A 149 -1.94 7.56 11.64
N ILE A 150 -2.74 6.60 11.17
CA ILE A 150 -4.22 6.69 11.18
C ILE A 150 -4.71 6.92 12.61
N ALA A 151 -4.17 6.17 13.59
CA ALA A 151 -4.58 6.27 14.98
C ALA A 151 -4.25 7.62 15.63
N ILE A 152 -3.08 8.21 15.32
CA ILE A 152 -2.66 9.48 15.92
C ILE A 152 -3.40 10.66 15.26
N PHE A 153 -3.54 10.66 13.93
CA PHE A 153 -3.98 11.83 13.18
C PHE A 153 -5.46 11.79 12.77
N TYR A 154 -6.06 10.61 12.63
CA TYR A 154 -7.44 10.44 12.13
C TYR A 154 -8.38 9.78 13.15
N ALA A 155 -7.91 9.45 14.35
CA ALA A 155 -8.80 9.01 15.44
C ALA A 155 -9.55 10.18 16.10
N SER A 156 -8.97 11.39 16.08
CA SER A 156 -9.55 12.60 16.66
C SER A 156 -10.83 13.06 15.95
N SER A 157 -10.98 12.72 14.68
CA SER A 157 -12.17 13.01 13.87
C SER A 157 -13.33 12.02 14.10
N PHE A 158 -13.20 11.03 15.00
CA PHE A 158 -14.22 10.01 15.32
C PHE A 158 -14.84 9.30 14.09
N HIS A 159 -14.13 9.23 12.97
CA HIS A 159 -14.60 8.48 11.81
C HIS A 159 -14.72 7.00 12.16
N MET A 160 -15.89 6.40 11.91
CA MET A 160 -16.14 4.98 12.19
C MET A 160 -15.07 4.08 11.58
N LEU A 161 -14.57 4.44 10.39
CA LEU A 161 -13.48 3.76 9.68
C LEU A 161 -12.16 3.73 10.45
N SER A 162 -11.75 4.82 11.11
CA SER A 162 -10.49 4.84 11.86
C SER A 162 -10.60 4.01 13.15
N LEU A 163 -11.75 4.08 13.84
CA LEU A 163 -12.03 3.27 15.03
C LEU A 163 -12.08 1.77 14.70
N VAL A 164 -12.72 1.39 13.61
CA VAL A 164 -12.80 0.00 13.15
C VAL A 164 -11.43 -0.53 12.74
N SER A 165 -10.62 0.30 12.06
CA SER A 165 -9.23 -0.03 11.71
C SER A 165 -8.40 -0.32 12.96
N LEU A 166 -8.40 0.62 13.93
CA LEU A 166 -7.72 0.48 15.22
C LEU A 166 -8.18 -0.76 15.99
N GLY A 167 -9.50 -0.98 16.07
CA GLY A 167 -10.09 -2.14 16.73
C GLY A 167 -9.60 -3.46 16.12
N GLY A 168 -9.55 -3.54 14.79
CA GLY A 168 -9.00 -4.69 14.07
C GLY A 168 -7.57 -4.99 14.50
N VAL A 169 -6.67 -4.00 14.46
CA VAL A 169 -5.26 -4.19 14.82
C VAL A 169 -5.08 -4.58 16.29
N ILE A 170 -5.75 -3.87 17.21
CA ILE A 170 -5.66 -4.16 18.65
C ILE A 170 -6.11 -5.59 18.92
N ILE A 171 -7.23 -6.01 18.33
CA ILE A 171 -7.71 -7.40 18.44
C ILE A 171 -6.66 -8.35 17.87
N GLY A 172 -6.13 -8.08 16.67
CA GLY A 172 -5.11 -8.93 16.05
C GLY A 172 -3.83 -9.08 16.88
N LEU A 173 -3.35 -7.98 17.47
CA LEU A 173 -2.17 -7.95 18.35
C LEU A 173 -2.40 -8.73 19.64
N LEU A 174 -3.59 -8.63 20.23
CA LEU A 174 -3.92 -9.26 21.51
C LEU A 174 -4.43 -10.70 21.35
N LEU A 175 -4.88 -11.09 20.16
CA LEU A 175 -5.52 -12.39 19.90
C LEU A 175 -4.59 -13.56 20.21
N PRO A 176 -4.80 -14.32 21.29
CA PRO A 176 -3.93 -15.43 21.65
C PRO A 176 -3.93 -16.51 20.56
N LYS A 177 -2.75 -17.01 20.21
CA LYS A 177 -2.55 -18.01 19.14
C LYS A 177 -3.05 -17.54 17.75
N GLY A 178 -3.09 -16.22 17.51
CA GLY A 178 -3.47 -15.65 16.20
C GLY A 178 -2.67 -16.22 15.02
N GLU A 179 -1.41 -16.60 15.23
CA GLU A 179 -0.57 -17.29 14.24
C GLU A 179 -1.19 -18.58 13.66
N LYS A 180 -2.06 -19.27 14.42
CA LYS A 180 -2.79 -20.45 13.93
C LYS A 180 -4.02 -20.07 13.10
N LEU A 181 -4.57 -18.89 13.33
CA LEU A 181 -5.69 -18.33 12.59
C LEU A 181 -5.22 -17.67 11.28
N LEU A 182 -4.05 -17.03 11.28
CA LEU A 182 -3.52 -16.27 10.14
C LEU A 182 -3.56 -17.04 8.81
N PRO A 183 -3.16 -18.32 8.71
CA PRO A 183 -3.22 -19.07 7.44
C PRO A 183 -4.64 -19.29 6.92
N LYS A 184 -5.66 -19.27 7.80
CA LYS A 184 -7.08 -19.37 7.45
C LYS A 184 -7.68 -18.01 7.13
N LEU A 185 -7.23 -16.97 7.83
CA LEU A 185 -7.69 -15.60 7.67
C LEU A 185 -7.14 -14.94 6.40
N GLN A 186 -5.87 -15.17 6.05
CA GLN A 186 -5.23 -14.55 4.89
C GLN A 186 -6.02 -14.77 3.59
N PRO A 187 -6.48 -15.99 3.24
CA PRO A 187 -7.32 -16.17 2.05
C PRO A 187 -8.64 -15.40 2.10
N ILE A 188 -9.30 -15.34 3.26
CA ILE A 188 -10.55 -14.59 3.44
C ILE A 188 -10.31 -13.10 3.22
N VAL A 189 -9.19 -12.59 3.72
CA VAL A 189 -8.81 -11.18 3.55
C VAL A 189 -8.45 -10.89 2.09
N SER A 190 -7.55 -11.66 1.50
CA SER A 190 -7.03 -11.42 0.15
C SER A 190 -8.05 -11.64 -0.96
N PHE A 191 -8.97 -12.60 -0.81
CA PHE A 191 -9.98 -12.92 -1.85
C PHE A 191 -11.38 -12.43 -1.52
N GLY A 192 -11.64 -12.00 -0.28
CA GLY A 192 -12.94 -11.51 0.16
C GLY A 192 -12.85 -10.04 0.59
N ALA A 193 -12.28 -9.80 1.78
CA ALA A 193 -12.30 -8.48 2.41
C ALA A 193 -11.68 -7.38 1.52
N LEU A 194 -10.47 -7.58 1.03
CA LEU A 194 -9.75 -6.60 0.21
C LEU A 194 -10.45 -6.31 -1.14
N PRO A 195 -10.85 -7.32 -1.93
CA PRO A 195 -11.67 -7.10 -3.12
C PRO A 195 -13.00 -6.39 -2.84
N ILE A 196 -13.71 -6.75 -1.75
CA ILE A 196 -14.94 -6.06 -1.35
C ILE A 196 -14.65 -4.60 -1.01
N PHE A 197 -13.62 -4.33 -0.21
CA PHE A 197 -13.22 -2.97 0.13
C PHE A 197 -12.91 -2.14 -1.13
N ALA A 198 -12.14 -2.71 -2.05
CA ALA A 198 -11.85 -2.05 -3.32
C ALA A 198 -13.13 -1.82 -4.12
N LEU A 199 -14.04 -2.79 -4.20
CA LEU A 199 -15.31 -2.63 -4.92
C LEU A 199 -16.13 -1.45 -4.40
N PHE A 200 -16.07 -1.16 -3.09
CA PHE A 200 -16.82 -0.09 -2.44
C PHE A 200 -16.12 1.27 -2.48
N SER A 201 -14.79 1.31 -2.62
CA SER A 201 -14.00 2.54 -2.48
C SER A 201 -13.35 3.02 -3.78
N ALA A 202 -13.12 2.11 -4.73
CA ALA A 202 -12.45 2.40 -6.00
C ALA A 202 -13.33 3.11 -7.03
N GLY A 203 -14.66 2.94 -6.97
CA GLY A 203 -15.55 3.40 -8.02
C GLY A 203 -15.69 4.91 -7.96
N VAL A 204 -15.07 5.59 -8.92
CA VAL A 204 -15.17 7.04 -9.09
C VAL A 204 -15.92 7.37 -10.37
N ASN A 205 -16.79 8.37 -10.30
CA ASN A 205 -17.51 8.86 -11.45
C ASN A 205 -16.60 9.81 -12.25
N LEU A 206 -16.19 9.36 -13.45
CA LEU A 206 -15.26 10.09 -14.32
C LEU A 206 -15.92 11.28 -15.01
N SER A 207 -17.25 11.33 -15.09
CA SER A 207 -17.97 12.44 -15.75
C SER A 207 -17.82 13.76 -14.98
N ASN A 208 -17.50 13.70 -13.69
CA ASN A 208 -17.28 14.87 -12.84
C ASN A 208 -15.84 15.41 -12.92
N ILE A 209 -14.95 14.77 -13.70
CA ILE A 209 -13.53 15.13 -13.78
C ILE A 209 -13.23 15.80 -15.12
N ASP A 210 -12.78 17.05 -15.07
CA ASP A 210 -12.17 17.69 -16.24
C ASP A 210 -10.72 17.21 -16.38
N PHE A 211 -10.46 16.40 -17.40
CA PHE A 211 -9.14 15.81 -17.66
C PHE A 211 -8.04 16.85 -17.96
N ASN A 212 -8.39 18.03 -18.46
CA ASN A 212 -7.40 19.07 -18.72
C ASN A 212 -6.90 19.67 -17.40
N VAL A 213 -7.82 19.89 -16.45
CA VAL A 213 -7.51 20.41 -15.11
C VAL A 213 -6.85 19.33 -14.26
N PHE A 214 -7.30 18.07 -14.38
CA PHE A 214 -6.76 16.92 -13.67
C PHE A 214 -5.24 16.79 -13.81
N ALA A 215 -4.73 16.86 -15.04
CA ALA A 215 -3.30 16.67 -15.30
C ALA A 215 -2.40 17.73 -14.63
N THR A 216 -2.93 18.93 -14.42
CA THR A 216 -2.21 20.05 -13.80
C THR A 216 -2.55 20.27 -12.33
N SER A 217 -3.49 19.48 -11.79
CA SER A 217 -3.96 19.64 -10.42
C SER A 217 -2.84 19.32 -9.41
N SER A 218 -2.70 20.15 -8.38
CA SER A 218 -1.69 20.00 -7.33
C SER A 218 -1.81 18.65 -6.60
N ILE A 219 -3.04 18.18 -6.37
CA ILE A 219 -3.30 16.88 -5.74
C ILE A 219 -2.82 15.73 -6.64
N THR A 220 -3.09 15.78 -7.94
CA THR A 220 -2.71 14.74 -8.90
C THR A 220 -1.20 14.65 -9.05
N VAL A 221 -0.54 15.78 -9.30
CA VAL A 221 0.91 15.85 -9.41
C VAL A 221 1.56 15.44 -8.09
N GLY A 222 1.04 15.94 -6.97
CA GLY A 222 1.53 15.61 -5.63
C GLY A 222 1.48 14.11 -5.33
N ILE A 223 0.35 13.45 -5.60
CA ILE A 223 0.19 12.00 -5.39
C ILE A 223 1.14 11.22 -6.30
N ILE A 224 1.12 11.49 -7.61
CA ILE A 224 1.90 10.71 -8.58
C ILE A 224 3.41 10.86 -8.32
N VAL A 225 3.89 12.07 -8.04
CA VAL A 225 5.31 12.31 -7.74
C VAL A 225 5.69 11.68 -6.41
N ALA A 226 4.86 11.80 -5.38
CA ALA A 226 5.10 11.16 -4.09
C ALA A 226 5.18 9.63 -4.20
N MET A 227 4.31 9.01 -5.01
CA MET A 227 4.31 7.56 -5.22
C MET A 227 5.49 7.08 -6.07
N LEU A 228 5.75 7.72 -7.22
CA LEU A 228 6.75 7.27 -8.18
C LEU A 228 8.18 7.62 -7.78
N ILE A 229 8.35 8.74 -7.08
CA ILE A 229 9.67 9.26 -6.70
C ILE A 229 9.83 9.20 -5.18
N GLY A 230 8.86 9.70 -4.43
CA GLY A 230 8.95 9.82 -2.98
C GLY A 230 9.13 8.49 -2.25
N LYS A 231 8.25 7.51 -2.52
CA LYS A 231 8.33 6.17 -1.92
C LYS A 231 9.67 5.47 -2.21
N PRO A 232 10.11 5.33 -3.47
CA PRO A 232 11.40 4.71 -3.77
C PRO A 232 12.59 5.46 -3.17
N LEU A 233 12.61 6.80 -3.25
CA LEU A 233 13.68 7.60 -2.66
C LEU A 233 13.70 7.48 -1.13
N GLY A 234 12.54 7.46 -0.49
CA GLY A 234 12.39 7.29 0.95
C GLY A 234 12.93 5.95 1.42
N VAL A 235 12.44 4.85 0.84
CA VAL A 235 12.84 3.49 1.21
C VAL A 235 14.32 3.25 0.91
N LEU A 236 14.75 3.52 -0.32
CA LEU A 236 16.13 3.22 -0.74
C LEU A 236 17.14 4.18 -0.13
N GLY A 237 16.80 5.47 -0.03
CA GLY A 237 17.66 6.50 0.52
C GLY A 237 17.93 6.27 2.01
N THR A 238 16.89 5.95 2.79
CA THR A 238 17.10 5.61 4.22
C THR A 238 17.80 4.28 4.40
N THR A 239 17.51 3.28 3.58
CA THR A 239 18.28 2.01 3.56
C THR A 239 19.76 2.27 3.30
N TRP A 240 20.09 3.17 2.36
CA TRP A 240 21.46 3.57 2.06
C TRP A 240 22.10 4.32 3.23
N LEU A 241 21.40 5.28 3.83
CA LEU A 241 21.91 6.03 4.98
C LEU A 241 22.23 5.13 6.18
N VAL A 242 21.34 4.18 6.49
CA VAL A 242 21.48 3.27 7.63
C VAL A 242 22.59 2.25 7.42
N THR A 243 22.73 1.74 6.18
CA THR A 243 23.81 0.80 5.85
C THR A 243 25.16 1.50 5.77
N LYS A 244 25.20 2.74 5.29
CA LYS A 244 26.42 3.56 5.23
C LYS A 244 26.90 4.03 6.61
N SER A 245 25.97 4.35 7.52
CA SER A 245 26.31 4.75 8.90
C SER A 245 26.75 3.59 9.79
N GLY A 246 26.62 2.33 9.31
CA GLY A 246 26.98 1.13 10.06
C GLY A 246 25.97 0.72 11.13
N LEU A 247 24.81 1.41 11.22
CA LEU A 247 23.74 1.09 12.15
C LEU A 247 23.04 -0.25 11.82
N GLY A 248 23.03 -0.64 10.55
CA GLY A 248 22.47 -1.90 10.09
C GLY A 248 23.26 -2.48 8.92
N LYS A 249 23.10 -3.79 8.69
CA LYS A 249 23.73 -4.49 7.55
C LYS A 249 22.66 -5.13 6.68
N LEU A 250 22.77 -4.90 5.37
CA LEU A 250 21.98 -5.59 4.37
C LEU A 250 22.56 -7.00 4.14
N SER A 251 21.72 -7.96 3.75
CA SER A 251 22.22 -9.29 3.38
C SER A 251 23.23 -9.19 2.24
N GLN A 252 24.28 -10.01 2.27
CA GLN A 252 25.32 -10.05 1.23
C GLN A 252 24.77 -10.45 -0.15
N ASP A 253 23.63 -11.14 -0.17
CA ASP A 253 22.95 -11.55 -1.40
C ASP A 253 22.21 -10.40 -2.10
N ILE A 254 22.04 -9.24 -1.44
CA ILE A 254 21.28 -8.11 -1.98
C ILE A 254 22.23 -7.15 -2.69
N LYS A 255 22.08 -7.05 -4.01
CA LYS A 255 22.79 -6.07 -4.83
C LYS A 255 21.96 -4.80 -4.98
N TRP A 256 22.59 -3.63 -4.86
CA TRP A 256 21.93 -2.32 -5.05
C TRP A 256 21.24 -2.19 -6.42
N ALA A 257 21.81 -2.78 -7.46
CA ALA A 257 21.22 -2.79 -8.80
C ALA A 257 19.90 -3.59 -8.89
N ASP A 258 19.71 -4.58 -8.01
CA ASP A 258 18.44 -5.31 -7.91
C ASP A 258 17.45 -4.57 -6.98
N LEU A 259 17.97 -3.84 -6.00
CA LEU A 259 17.17 -3.08 -5.04
C LEU A 259 16.51 -1.85 -5.65
N LEU A 260 17.18 -1.16 -6.59
CA LEU A 260 16.64 0.02 -7.28
C LEU A 260 15.27 -0.21 -7.96
N PRO A 261 15.11 -1.17 -8.90
CA PRO A 261 13.82 -1.44 -9.51
C PRO A 261 12.82 -2.07 -8.52
N THR A 262 13.30 -2.78 -7.50
CA THR A 262 12.47 -3.29 -6.40
C THR A 262 11.88 -2.14 -5.56
N GLY A 263 12.60 -1.02 -5.42
CA GLY A 263 12.13 0.17 -4.71
C GLY A 263 10.82 0.75 -5.25
N LEU A 264 10.61 0.65 -6.56
CA LEU A 264 9.36 1.06 -7.23
C LEU A 264 8.15 0.24 -6.78
N LEU A 265 8.37 -0.96 -6.25
CA LEU A 265 7.28 -1.78 -5.72
C LEU A 265 6.61 -1.13 -4.51
N PHE A 266 7.36 -0.36 -3.72
CA PHE A 266 6.80 0.38 -2.59
C PHE A 266 5.94 1.57 -3.01
N GLY A 267 6.05 2.03 -4.26
CA GLY A 267 5.23 3.11 -4.82
C GLY A 267 3.82 2.68 -5.23
N MET A 268 3.48 1.39 -5.14
CA MET A 268 2.13 0.89 -5.35
C MET A 268 1.30 1.11 -4.09
N CYS A 269 0.61 2.24 -4.02
CA CYS A 269 -0.28 2.60 -2.92
C CYS A 269 -1.70 2.37 -3.42
N PHE A 270 -2.43 1.36 -2.95
CA PHE A 270 -3.79 1.10 -3.43
C PHE A 270 -4.80 1.07 -2.30
N THR A 271 -4.91 -0.04 -1.56
CA THR A 271 -5.91 -0.21 -0.49
C THR A 271 -5.89 0.91 0.56
N VAL A 272 -4.76 1.12 1.23
CA VAL A 272 -4.68 2.13 2.30
C VAL A 272 -4.66 3.56 1.73
N ALA A 273 -4.22 3.76 0.49
CA ALA A 273 -4.33 5.05 -0.18
C ALA A 273 -5.79 5.44 -0.44
N LEU A 274 -6.64 4.49 -0.88
CA LEU A 274 -8.08 4.71 -1.01
C LEU A 274 -8.74 4.99 0.35
N LEU A 275 -8.33 4.29 1.41
CA LEU A 275 -8.79 4.57 2.77
C LEU A 275 -8.41 5.98 3.22
N MET A 276 -7.19 6.41 2.96
CA MET A 276 -6.72 7.76 3.32
C MET A 276 -7.41 8.84 2.50
N SER A 277 -7.72 8.57 1.23
CA SER A 277 -8.50 9.46 0.37
C SER A 277 -9.92 9.64 0.94
N GLU A 278 -10.57 8.55 1.34
CA GLU A 278 -11.88 8.60 2.00
C GLU A 278 -11.83 9.40 3.31
N LEU A 279 -10.83 9.15 4.16
CA LEU A 279 -10.65 9.84 5.43
C LEU A 279 -10.32 11.34 5.27
N SER A 280 -9.74 11.74 4.13
CA SER A 280 -9.32 13.13 3.89
C SER A 280 -10.35 13.92 3.10
N PHE A 281 -11.06 13.27 2.16
CA PHE A 281 -11.90 13.93 1.16
C PHE A 281 -13.30 13.31 1.02
N GLY A 282 -13.74 12.42 1.92
CA GLY A 282 -15.03 11.71 1.78
C GLY A 282 -16.25 12.62 1.56
N GLU A 283 -16.23 13.85 2.09
CA GLU A 283 -17.29 14.85 1.87
C GLU A 283 -17.11 15.69 0.58
N GLN A 284 -15.92 15.66 -0.01
CA GLN A 284 -15.50 16.45 -1.17
C GLN A 284 -15.46 15.57 -2.43
N ILE A 285 -16.57 15.54 -3.17
CA ILE A 285 -16.77 14.60 -4.30
C ILE A 285 -15.67 14.70 -5.37
N VAL A 286 -15.27 15.94 -5.74
CA VAL A 286 -14.31 16.18 -6.84
C VAL A 286 -12.90 15.79 -6.41
N GLU A 287 -12.48 16.21 -5.22
CA GLU A 287 -11.17 15.95 -4.64
C GLU A 287 -10.98 14.45 -4.36
N HIS A 288 -12.00 13.79 -3.81
CA HIS A 288 -12.00 12.35 -3.58
C HIS A 288 -11.86 11.56 -4.88
N ALA A 289 -12.64 11.92 -5.92
CA ALA A 289 -12.56 11.28 -7.22
C ALA A 289 -11.19 11.50 -7.89
N THR A 290 -10.67 12.71 -7.81
CA THR A 290 -9.36 13.10 -8.34
C THR A 290 -8.22 12.36 -7.63
N ALA A 291 -8.28 12.26 -6.30
CA ALA A 291 -7.32 11.53 -5.50
C ALA A 291 -7.27 10.05 -5.86
N ASN A 292 -8.43 9.38 -5.86
CA ASN A 292 -8.53 7.96 -6.19
C ASN A 292 -8.03 7.66 -7.61
N LEU A 293 -8.42 8.49 -8.60
CA LEU A 293 -7.93 8.35 -9.97
C LEU A 293 -6.40 8.56 -10.06
N SER A 294 -5.86 9.52 -9.31
CA SER A 294 -4.41 9.76 -9.26
C SER A 294 -3.66 8.59 -8.64
N VAL A 295 -4.22 7.96 -7.60
CA VAL A 295 -3.71 6.75 -6.97
C VAL A 295 -3.71 5.56 -7.96
N PHE A 296 -4.78 5.39 -8.75
CA PHE A 296 -4.84 4.39 -9.81
C PHE A 296 -3.75 4.57 -10.87
N ILE A 297 -3.60 5.78 -11.38
CA ILE A 297 -2.59 6.12 -12.39
C ILE A 297 -1.19 5.93 -11.81
N GLY A 298 -0.92 6.46 -10.61
CA GLY A 298 0.36 6.33 -9.92
C GLY A 298 0.75 4.87 -9.69
N SER A 299 -0.17 4.05 -9.17
CA SER A 299 0.06 2.62 -8.93
C SER A 299 0.28 1.84 -10.22
N THR A 300 -0.45 2.16 -11.29
CA THR A 300 -0.25 1.51 -12.60
C THR A 300 1.11 1.87 -13.20
N LEU A 301 1.48 3.16 -13.16
CA LEU A 301 2.80 3.62 -13.61
C LEU A 301 3.92 2.98 -12.79
N ALA A 302 3.77 2.91 -11.46
CA ALA A 302 4.74 2.26 -10.57
C ALA A 302 4.92 0.78 -10.93
N ALA A 303 3.82 0.06 -11.15
CA ALA A 303 3.85 -1.35 -11.56
C ALA A 303 4.54 -1.56 -12.92
N LEU A 304 4.25 -0.71 -13.91
CA LEU A 304 4.88 -0.77 -15.23
C LEU A 304 6.39 -0.47 -15.16
N LEU A 305 6.78 0.58 -14.45
CA LEU A 305 8.19 0.96 -14.28
C LEU A 305 8.96 -0.10 -13.48
N ALA A 306 8.38 -0.64 -12.40
CA ALA A 306 8.96 -1.72 -11.64
C ALA A 306 9.15 -2.97 -12.50
N THR A 307 8.12 -3.34 -13.28
CA THR A 307 8.17 -4.49 -14.20
C THR A 307 9.26 -4.30 -15.25
N ALA A 308 9.31 -3.15 -15.92
CA ALA A 308 10.32 -2.84 -16.92
C ALA A 308 11.74 -2.87 -16.32
N GLY A 309 11.94 -2.24 -15.16
CA GLY A 309 13.22 -2.24 -14.46
C GLY A 309 13.69 -3.64 -14.05
N LEU A 310 12.78 -4.45 -13.50
CA LEU A 310 13.07 -5.85 -13.14
C LEU A 310 13.36 -6.71 -14.37
N GLN A 311 12.62 -6.55 -15.46
CA GLN A 311 12.86 -7.29 -16.71
C GLN A 311 14.21 -6.95 -17.35
N LEU A 312 14.62 -5.68 -17.33
CA LEU A 312 15.95 -5.27 -17.76
C LEU A 312 17.02 -5.94 -16.89
N ARG A 313 16.78 -6.03 -15.59
CA ARG A 313 17.71 -6.64 -14.64
C ARG A 313 17.80 -8.16 -14.78
N LYS A 314 16.72 -8.83 -15.19
CA LYS A 314 16.70 -10.28 -15.48
C LYS A 314 17.82 -10.69 -16.44
N ARG A 315 18.12 -9.86 -17.45
CA ARG A 315 19.18 -10.12 -18.44
C ARG A 315 20.57 -10.26 -17.81
N ALA A 316 20.82 -9.60 -16.68
CA ALA A 316 22.09 -9.68 -15.96
C ALA A 316 22.20 -10.96 -15.10
N HIS A 317 21.08 -11.57 -14.70
CA HIS A 317 21.05 -12.82 -13.93
C HIS A 317 20.99 -14.07 -14.83
N VAL A 318 20.58 -13.95 -16.09
CA VAL A 318 20.58 -15.07 -17.07
C VAL A 318 21.99 -15.34 -17.65
N LYS A 319 22.94 -14.41 -17.50
CA LYS A 319 24.32 -14.55 -18.00
C LYS A 319 25.27 -15.31 -17.05
N HIS A 320 24.76 -15.88 -15.97
CA HIS A 320 25.49 -16.71 -15.01
C HIS A 320 24.76 -18.05 -14.84
#